data_AF-A0A958LBR9-F1
#
_entry.id   AF-A0A958LBR9-F1
#
_cell.length_a   1.000
_cell.length_b   1.000
_cell.length_c   1.000
_cell.angle_alpha   90.00
_cell.angle_beta   90.00
_cell.angle_gamma   90.00
#
_symmetry.space_group_name_H-M   'P 1'
#
loop_
_entity.id
_entity.type
_entity.pdbx_description
1 polymer ?
#
loop_
_entity_poly.entity_id
_entity_poly.type
_entity_poly.pdbx_seq_one_letter_code
_entity_poly.pdbx_strand_id
1 'polypeptide(L)'
;AEMKGSGLQIHIPETIRDVNKEEVPFVVKTFGGHAVVKVPYGNAGQGVFIITNQTELARFQESDFGYSRYIVQSLIGNYEWSSQGKLGRFYHTGTVPNRRNEIYVADLRMMVGAGPNGFRPFAVYGRRARMPLLSRLDSEVDSWDMLGTNLSVKLGENQWDTESERLLLMDRKDFNSLGVGLDELIAAFIQTSMAIVAVDKMATSLFTQKGRFRMKAFRSINADEPLIHEIETGNRDEATCSQEEGAS
;
A
#
# COMPACT_ATOMS: atom_id res chain seq x y z
N ALA A 1 4.28 -22.51 5.84
CA ALA A 1 4.38 -23.88 6.39
C ALA A 1 3.81 -23.94 7.81
N GLU A 2 4.24 -23.09 8.75
CA GLU A 2 3.78 -23.13 10.17
C GLU A 2 2.29 -22.80 10.39
N MET A 3 1.70 -21.84 9.68
CA MET A 3 0.28 -21.50 9.87
C MET A 3 -0.68 -22.37 9.05
N LYS A 4 -0.16 -23.37 8.31
CA LYS A 4 -0.98 -24.24 7.46
C LYS A 4 -1.92 -25.08 8.35
N GLY A 5 -3.22 -24.98 8.12
CA GLY A 5 -4.24 -25.68 8.92
C GLY A 5 -4.82 -24.88 10.09
N SER A 6 -4.29 -23.69 10.39
CA SER A 6 -4.85 -22.81 11.43
C SER A 6 -6.11 -22.04 10.99
N GLY A 7 -6.39 -21.99 9.68
CA GLY A 7 -7.41 -21.12 9.10
C GLY A 7 -6.98 -19.64 8.98
N LEU A 8 -5.82 -19.27 9.53
CA LEU A 8 -5.29 -17.91 9.45
C LEU A 8 -4.52 -17.68 8.14
N GLN A 9 -4.78 -16.54 7.51
CA GLN A 9 -4.08 -16.07 6.32
C GLN A 9 -4.04 -14.54 6.29
N ILE A 10 -3.03 -13.99 5.63
CA ILE A 10 -2.96 -12.55 5.39
C ILE A 10 -3.89 -12.23 4.21
N HIS A 11 -4.85 -11.35 4.43
CA HIS A 11 -5.78 -10.92 3.38
C HIS A 11 -5.18 -9.78 2.58
N ILE A 12 -5.04 -9.99 1.27
CA ILE A 12 -4.64 -8.98 0.31
C ILE A 12 -5.55 -9.06 -0.91
N PRO A 13 -5.81 -7.93 -1.60
CA PRO A 13 -6.42 -7.98 -2.93
C PRO A 13 -5.53 -8.79 -3.87
N GLU A 14 -6.12 -9.34 -4.93
CA GLU A 14 -5.35 -10.01 -5.97
C GLU A 14 -4.27 -9.05 -6.48
N THR A 15 -3.01 -9.48 -6.43
CA THR A 15 -1.84 -8.64 -6.62
C THR A 15 -0.88 -9.34 -7.56
N ILE A 16 -0.49 -8.65 -8.63
CA ILE A 16 0.54 -9.08 -9.57
C ILE A 16 1.73 -8.14 -9.37
N ARG A 17 2.90 -8.71 -9.11
CA ARG A 17 4.15 -7.99 -8.85
C ARG A 17 5.05 -8.06 -10.07
N ASP A 18 6.09 -7.23 -10.09
CA ASP A 18 7.16 -7.24 -11.09
C ASP A 18 6.68 -6.97 -12.54
N VAL A 19 5.55 -6.28 -12.68
CA VAL A 19 4.90 -5.98 -13.96
C VAL A 19 5.70 -4.91 -14.70
N ASN A 20 6.03 -5.13 -15.97
CA ASN A 20 6.62 -4.08 -16.82
C ASN A 20 5.55 -3.03 -17.17
N LYS A 21 5.96 -1.77 -17.39
CA LYS A 21 5.03 -0.67 -17.67
C LYS A 21 4.11 -0.97 -18.87
N GLU A 22 4.64 -1.62 -19.90
CA GLU A 22 3.95 -1.99 -21.13
C GLU A 22 2.90 -3.09 -20.92
N GLU A 23 3.07 -3.90 -19.88
CA GLU A 23 2.15 -5.00 -19.52
C GLU A 23 0.99 -4.52 -18.65
N VAL A 24 1.11 -3.36 -18.00
CA VAL A 24 0.07 -2.82 -17.09
C VAL A 24 -1.31 -2.76 -17.75
N PRO A 25 -1.50 -2.23 -18.98
CA PRO A 25 -2.83 -2.22 -19.63
C PRO A 25 -3.45 -3.60 -19.78
N PHE A 26 -2.64 -4.61 -20.07
CA PHE A 26 -3.12 -5.98 -20.18
C PHE A 26 -3.58 -6.51 -18.82
N VAL A 27 -2.81 -6.27 -17.75
CA VAL A 27 -3.19 -6.67 -16.39
C VAL A 27 -4.44 -5.93 -15.90
N VAL A 28 -4.59 -4.65 -16.22
CA VAL A 28 -5.83 -3.89 -15.91
C VAL A 28 -7.03 -4.56 -16.57
N LYS A 29 -6.89 -4.99 -17.83
CA LYS A 29 -7.95 -5.71 -18.56
C LYS A 29 -8.30 -7.05 -17.91
N THR A 30 -7.33 -7.81 -17.40
CA THR A 30 -7.60 -9.09 -16.73
C THR A 30 -8.37 -8.91 -15.42
N PHE A 31 -8.27 -7.75 -14.76
CA PHE A 31 -9.08 -7.38 -13.59
C PHE A 31 -10.45 -6.78 -13.92
N GLY A 32 -10.86 -6.79 -15.18
CA GLY A 32 -12.15 -6.26 -15.62
C GLY A 32 -12.13 -4.76 -15.95
N GLY A 33 -10.95 -4.19 -16.19
CA GLY A 33 -10.78 -2.80 -16.62
C GLY A 33 -10.44 -1.83 -15.49
N HIS A 34 -10.50 -2.26 -14.23
CA HIS A 34 -10.14 -1.43 -13.08
C HIS A 34 -8.99 -2.04 -12.29
N ALA A 35 -8.08 -1.19 -11.80
CA ALA A 35 -6.95 -1.64 -10.98
C ALA A 35 -6.36 -0.48 -10.16
N VAL A 36 -5.47 -0.84 -9.22
CA VAL A 36 -4.52 0.08 -8.60
C VAL A 36 -3.13 -0.28 -9.08
N VAL A 37 -2.39 0.68 -9.64
CA VAL A 37 -0.99 0.52 -10.05
C VAL A 37 -0.12 1.27 -9.04
N LYS A 38 0.92 0.61 -8.54
CA LYS A 38 1.83 1.17 -7.52
C LYS A 38 3.27 1.10 -7.99
N VAL A 39 3.96 2.22 -7.88
CA VAL A 39 5.42 2.32 -7.89
C VAL A 39 5.91 1.88 -6.51
N PRO A 40 6.60 0.73 -6.37
CA PRO A 40 6.81 0.08 -5.07
C PRO A 40 7.60 0.90 -4.04
N TYR A 41 8.45 1.80 -4.51
CA TYR A 41 9.38 2.57 -3.68
C TYR A 41 9.00 4.06 -3.60
N GLY A 42 7.80 4.42 -4.07
CA GLY A 42 7.27 5.77 -3.95
C GLY A 42 6.91 6.13 -2.50
N ASN A 43 7.25 7.36 -2.09
CA ASN A 43 6.91 7.90 -0.77
C ASN A 43 5.65 8.76 -0.79
N ALA A 44 5.04 8.95 0.38
CA ALA A 44 3.90 9.85 0.59
C ALA A 44 2.65 9.60 -0.30
N GLY A 45 2.53 8.42 -0.92
CA GLY A 45 1.44 8.11 -1.86
C GLY A 45 1.67 8.63 -3.27
N GLN A 46 2.85 9.19 -3.54
CA GLN A 46 3.28 9.41 -4.91
C GLN A 46 3.55 8.07 -5.57
N GLY A 47 3.10 7.92 -6.82
CA GLY A 47 3.24 6.67 -7.54
C GLY A 47 2.15 5.65 -7.24
N VAL A 48 1.03 6.04 -6.63
CA VAL A 48 -0.19 5.20 -6.59
C VAL A 48 -1.18 5.77 -7.60
N PHE A 49 -1.58 4.93 -8.55
CA PHE A 49 -2.52 5.27 -9.59
C PHE A 49 -3.75 4.40 -9.46
N ILE A 50 -4.91 5.02 -9.44
CA ILE A 50 -6.18 4.34 -9.46
C ILE A 50 -6.69 4.44 -10.89
N ILE A 51 -6.96 3.28 -11.48
CA ILE A 51 -7.39 3.14 -12.86
C ILE A 51 -8.84 2.69 -12.86
N THR A 52 -9.73 3.60 -13.22
CA THR A 52 -11.18 3.38 -13.40
C THR A 52 -11.62 3.69 -14.82
N ASN A 53 -10.79 4.37 -15.60
CA ASN A 53 -11.07 4.75 -16.97
C ASN A 53 -9.78 4.88 -17.81
N GLN A 54 -9.95 5.06 -19.11
CA GLN A 54 -8.82 5.14 -20.06
C GLN A 54 -7.96 6.39 -19.87
N THR A 55 -8.53 7.50 -19.39
CA THR A 55 -7.80 8.75 -19.14
C THR A 55 -6.79 8.58 -18.00
N GLU A 56 -7.19 7.91 -16.92
CA GLU A 56 -6.31 7.59 -15.80
C GLU A 56 -5.21 6.62 -16.21
N LEU A 57 -5.54 5.63 -17.04
CA LEU A 57 -4.56 4.70 -17.60
C LEU A 57 -3.53 5.42 -18.48
N ALA A 58 -4.00 6.31 -19.36
CA ALA A 58 -3.12 7.13 -20.21
C ALA A 58 -2.20 8.02 -19.36
N ARG A 59 -2.74 8.68 -18.33
CA ARG A 59 -1.94 9.48 -17.38
C ARG A 59 -0.84 8.67 -16.70
N PHE A 60 -1.13 7.44 -16.28
CA PHE A 60 -0.11 6.53 -15.76
C PHE A 60 0.95 6.20 -16.83
N GLN A 61 0.53 5.88 -18.06
CA GLN A 61 1.46 5.52 -19.13
C GLN A 61 2.38 6.68 -19.54
N GLU A 62 1.88 7.92 -19.49
CA GLU A 62 2.64 9.14 -19.77
C GLU A 62 3.57 9.54 -18.61
N SER A 63 3.30 9.06 -17.38
CA SER A 63 4.12 9.39 -16.21
C SER A 63 5.48 8.70 -16.26
N ASP A 64 6.56 9.45 -16.10
CA ASP A 64 7.90 8.88 -16.03
C ASP A 64 8.32 8.60 -14.59
N PHE A 65 8.86 7.40 -14.36
CA PHE A 65 9.35 6.95 -13.06
C PHE A 65 10.71 6.30 -13.25
N GLY A 66 11.65 6.59 -12.35
CA GLY A 66 12.98 5.98 -12.36
C GLY A 66 12.99 4.47 -12.14
N TYR A 67 11.85 3.87 -11.79
CA TYR A 67 11.69 2.44 -11.52
C TYR A 67 10.99 1.72 -12.67
N SER A 68 11.40 0.47 -12.89
CA SER A 68 10.99 -0.34 -14.05
C SER A 68 9.92 -1.38 -13.73
N ARG A 69 9.68 -1.66 -12.44
CA ARG A 69 8.74 -2.68 -11.98
C ARG A 69 7.58 -2.08 -11.22
N TYR A 70 6.37 -2.50 -11.57
CA TYR A 70 5.13 -2.03 -10.97
C TYR A 70 4.41 -3.17 -10.24
N ILE A 71 3.62 -2.79 -9.23
CA ILE A 71 2.66 -3.68 -8.58
C ILE A 71 1.28 -3.30 -9.09
N VAL A 72 0.56 -4.24 -9.69
CA VAL A 72 -0.81 -4.05 -10.14
C VAL A 72 -1.73 -4.87 -9.25
N GLN A 73 -2.68 -4.21 -8.59
CA GLN A 73 -3.65 -4.82 -7.69
C GLN A 73 -5.06 -4.67 -8.23
N SER A 74 -5.89 -5.68 -8.00
CA SER A 74 -7.33 -5.56 -8.16
C SER A 74 -7.86 -4.39 -7.34
N LEU A 75 -8.72 -3.58 -7.95
CA LEU A 75 -9.34 -2.42 -7.32
C LEU A 75 -10.45 -2.88 -6.38
N ILE A 76 -10.36 -2.49 -5.11
CA ILE A 76 -11.47 -2.57 -4.17
C ILE A 76 -12.23 -1.25 -4.29
N GLY A 77 -13.41 -1.33 -4.88
CA GLY A 77 -14.29 -0.20 -5.16
C GLY A 77 -15.57 -0.29 -4.36
N ASN A 78 -16.67 0.15 -4.95
CA ASN A 78 -17.99 -0.21 -4.44
C ASN A 78 -18.44 -1.58 -4.99
N TYR A 79 -19.62 -2.06 -4.57
CA TYR A 79 -20.16 -3.33 -5.03
C TYR A 79 -20.34 -3.47 -6.56
N GLU A 80 -20.69 -2.38 -7.25
CA GLU A 80 -21.02 -2.35 -8.68
C GLU A 80 -19.78 -2.38 -9.59
N TRP A 81 -18.69 -1.73 -9.19
CA TRP A 81 -17.53 -1.50 -10.06
C TRP A 81 -16.18 -1.96 -9.51
N SER A 82 -16.15 -2.67 -8.37
CA SER A 82 -14.94 -3.36 -7.93
C SER A 82 -14.43 -4.36 -8.96
N SER A 83 -13.11 -4.54 -9.01
CA SER A 83 -12.48 -5.56 -9.86
C SER A 83 -12.99 -6.96 -9.53
N GLN A 84 -12.97 -7.83 -10.53
CA GLN A 84 -13.29 -9.24 -10.36
C GLN A 84 -11.99 -10.03 -10.32
N GLY A 85 -11.78 -10.79 -9.24
CA GLY A 85 -10.58 -11.58 -9.03
C GLY A 85 -10.89 -13.04 -8.69
N LYS A 86 -9.83 -13.85 -8.65
CA LYS A 86 -9.89 -15.29 -8.29
C LYS A 86 -10.39 -15.52 -6.88
N LEU A 87 -10.19 -14.54 -5.99
CA LEU A 87 -10.64 -14.56 -4.60
C LEU A 87 -12.09 -14.06 -4.43
N GLY A 88 -12.79 -13.77 -5.53
CA GLY A 88 -14.11 -13.15 -5.53
C GLY A 88 -14.03 -11.63 -5.67
N ARG A 89 -15.14 -10.96 -5.35
CA ARG A 89 -15.27 -9.50 -5.40
C ARG A 89 -15.16 -8.92 -3.99
N PHE A 90 -14.07 -8.21 -3.73
CA PHE A 90 -13.98 -7.34 -2.55
C PHE A 90 -14.57 -5.97 -2.89
N TYR A 91 -15.28 -5.37 -1.94
CA TYR A 91 -15.80 -4.01 -2.07
C TYR A 91 -15.74 -3.32 -0.71
N HIS A 92 -15.66 -1.98 -0.73
CA HIS A 92 -15.69 -1.17 0.47
C HIS A 92 -17.09 -1.19 1.09
N THR A 93 -17.14 -1.44 2.40
CA THR A 93 -18.33 -1.17 3.23
C THR A 93 -18.53 0.33 3.44
N GLY A 94 -17.44 1.10 3.37
CA GLY A 94 -17.41 2.54 3.61
C GLY A 94 -17.56 2.90 5.09
N THR A 95 -17.46 4.19 5.38
CA THR A 95 -17.81 4.78 6.68
C THR A 95 -19.30 4.63 6.98
N VAL A 96 -19.69 4.82 8.24
CA VAL A 96 -21.09 5.07 8.61
C VAL A 96 -21.63 6.22 7.74
N PRO A 97 -22.82 6.08 7.12
CA PRO A 97 -23.40 7.13 6.31
C PRO A 97 -23.55 8.44 7.09
N ASN A 98 -23.19 9.55 6.46
CA ASN A 98 -23.42 10.86 7.04
C ASN A 98 -24.91 11.28 6.92
N ARG A 99 -25.25 12.50 7.33
CA ARG A 99 -26.63 13.03 7.24
C ARG A 99 -27.18 13.15 5.81
N ARG A 100 -26.31 13.16 4.80
CA ARG A 100 -26.65 13.15 3.36
C ARG A 100 -26.70 11.72 2.79
N ASN A 101 -26.62 10.71 3.65
CA ASN A 101 -26.54 9.30 3.28
C ASN A 101 -25.32 8.95 2.42
N GLU A 102 -24.24 9.73 2.56
CA GLU A 102 -22.98 9.48 1.86
C GLU A 102 -22.06 8.62 2.70
N ILE A 103 -21.45 7.62 2.07
CA ILE A 103 -20.37 6.81 2.63
C ILE A 103 -19.05 7.21 1.99
N TYR A 104 -17.96 7.05 2.72
CA TYR A 104 -16.61 7.36 2.24
C TYR A 104 -15.72 6.14 2.34
N VAL A 105 -14.75 6.03 1.44
CA VAL A 105 -13.64 5.09 1.63
C VAL A 105 -12.81 5.57 2.81
N ALA A 106 -12.46 4.64 3.66
CA ALA A 106 -11.49 4.86 4.72
C ALA A 106 -10.55 3.67 4.82
N ASP A 107 -9.32 3.94 5.25
CA ASP A 107 -8.39 2.91 5.69
C ASP A 107 -8.19 2.97 7.20
N LEU A 108 -7.68 1.88 7.77
CA LEU A 108 -7.35 1.76 9.18
C LEU A 108 -5.89 1.36 9.32
N ARG A 109 -5.17 2.05 10.19
CA ARG A 109 -3.77 1.78 10.49
C ARG A 109 -3.61 1.42 11.95
N MET A 110 -3.34 0.13 12.18
CA MET A 110 -3.01 -0.44 13.48
C MET A 110 -1.49 -0.49 13.64
N MET A 111 -0.97 0.18 14.66
CA MET A 111 0.43 0.09 15.06
C MET A 111 0.57 -1.00 16.14
N VAL A 112 1.47 -1.95 15.91
CA VAL A 112 1.72 -3.09 16.80
C VAL A 112 3.20 -3.13 17.16
N GLY A 113 3.49 -3.32 18.45
CA GLY A 113 4.82 -3.61 18.95
C GLY A 113 5.02 -5.09 19.25
N ALA A 114 6.25 -5.56 19.08
CA ALA A 114 6.69 -6.87 19.57
C ALA A 114 7.59 -6.71 20.79
N GLY A 115 7.49 -7.64 21.75
CA GLY A 115 8.41 -7.74 22.89
C GLY A 115 8.46 -9.16 23.45
N PRO A 116 9.19 -9.39 24.56
CA PRO A 116 9.33 -10.72 25.15
C PRO A 116 8.00 -11.42 25.50
N ASN A 117 6.96 -10.62 25.77
CA ASN A 117 5.61 -11.11 26.11
C ASN A 117 4.67 -11.21 24.90
N GLY A 118 5.19 -11.09 23.67
CA GLY A 118 4.41 -11.15 22.43
C GLY A 118 4.06 -9.79 21.83
N PHE A 119 3.05 -9.77 20.97
CA PHE A 119 2.58 -8.57 20.27
C PHE A 119 1.60 -7.76 21.12
N ARG A 120 1.66 -6.43 21.01
CA ARG A 120 0.72 -5.50 21.66
C ARG A 120 0.33 -4.35 20.74
N PRO A 121 -0.94 -3.94 20.69
CA PRO A 121 -1.33 -2.74 19.96
C PRO A 121 -0.83 -1.49 20.68
N PHE A 122 -0.46 -0.46 19.92
CA PHE A 122 0.00 0.82 20.44
C PHE A 122 -0.96 1.96 20.10
N ALA A 123 -1.37 2.03 18.85
CA ALA A 123 -2.16 3.14 18.35
C ALA A 123 -2.95 2.70 17.12
N VAL A 124 -4.11 3.31 16.97
CA VAL A 124 -4.99 3.10 15.82
C VAL A 124 -5.46 4.45 15.34
N TYR A 125 -5.41 4.63 14.02
CA TYR A 125 -6.05 5.76 13.37
C TYR A 125 -6.58 5.32 12.01
N GLY A 126 -7.61 6.00 11.54
CA GLY A 126 -8.10 5.87 10.18
C GLY A 126 -7.81 7.11 9.36
N ARG A 127 -7.91 6.97 8.04
CA ARG A 127 -7.86 8.09 7.11
C ARG A 127 -8.99 7.94 6.11
N ARG A 128 -9.70 9.03 5.85
CA ARG A 128 -10.84 9.05 4.96
C ARG A 128 -10.48 9.68 3.61
N ALA A 129 -11.11 9.21 2.54
CA ALA A 129 -11.07 9.87 1.24
C ALA A 129 -11.74 11.26 1.28
N ARG A 130 -11.47 12.07 0.25
CA ARG A 130 -11.97 13.45 0.14
C ARG A 130 -13.43 13.48 -0.30
N MET A 131 -13.78 12.64 -1.27
CA MET A 131 -15.10 12.53 -1.86
C MET A 131 -15.82 11.24 -1.44
N PRO A 132 -17.17 11.25 -1.46
CA PRO A 132 -17.95 10.07 -1.15
C PRO A 132 -17.76 8.98 -2.20
N LEU A 133 -17.94 7.72 -1.79
CA LEU A 133 -17.88 6.57 -2.67
C LEU A 133 -19.18 6.48 -3.49
N LEU A 134 -19.10 6.85 -4.77
CA LEU A 134 -20.27 6.88 -5.65
C LEU A 134 -20.74 5.48 -6.05
N SER A 135 -22.04 5.33 -6.28
CA SER A 135 -22.66 4.07 -6.72
C SER A 135 -22.27 3.69 -8.15
N ARG A 136 -21.95 4.68 -8.98
CA ARG A 136 -21.47 4.52 -10.35
C ARG A 136 -20.24 5.39 -10.55
N LEU A 137 -19.34 4.91 -11.41
CA LEU A 137 -18.20 5.71 -11.82
C LEU A 137 -18.69 6.87 -12.69
N ASP A 138 -18.12 8.03 -12.43
CA ASP A 138 -18.29 9.24 -13.22
C ASP A 138 -16.90 9.62 -13.73
N SER A 139 -16.73 9.68 -15.05
CA SER A 139 -15.43 10.00 -15.66
C SER A 139 -15.00 11.44 -15.41
N GLU A 140 -15.91 12.31 -14.95
CA GLU A 140 -15.59 13.68 -14.57
C GLU A 140 -15.04 13.77 -13.14
N VAL A 141 -15.18 12.71 -12.34
CA VAL A 141 -14.69 12.65 -10.97
C VAL A 141 -13.35 11.93 -10.94
N ASP A 142 -12.34 12.55 -10.32
CA ASP A 142 -11.06 11.89 -10.10
C ASP A 142 -11.24 10.72 -9.11
N SER A 143 -10.89 9.51 -9.56
CA SER A 143 -11.02 8.33 -8.70
C SER A 143 -10.12 8.40 -7.47
N TRP A 144 -9.03 9.15 -7.53
CA TRP A 144 -8.17 9.42 -6.38
C TRP A 144 -8.92 10.14 -5.25
N ASP A 145 -9.79 11.09 -5.58
CA ASP A 145 -10.54 11.82 -4.55
C ASP A 145 -11.53 10.92 -3.81
N MET A 146 -12.07 9.89 -4.48
CA MET A 146 -13.01 8.94 -3.89
C MET A 146 -12.33 7.80 -3.10
N LEU A 147 -11.14 7.37 -3.52
CA LEU A 147 -10.52 6.13 -3.04
C LEU A 147 -9.18 6.37 -2.33
N GLY A 148 -8.51 7.47 -2.62
CA GLY A 148 -7.23 7.86 -2.03
C GLY A 148 -7.39 8.35 -0.59
N THR A 149 -6.76 7.64 0.34
CA THR A 149 -6.78 7.99 1.78
C THR A 149 -5.48 8.61 2.27
N ASN A 150 -4.50 8.81 1.38
CA ASN A 150 -3.25 9.47 1.73
C ASN A 150 -3.47 10.93 2.10
N LEU A 151 -2.84 11.39 3.19
CA LEU A 151 -3.04 12.75 3.73
C LEU A 151 -2.05 13.76 3.13
N SER A 152 -0.92 13.28 2.62
CA SER A 152 0.13 14.13 2.06
C SER A 152 -0.31 14.71 0.73
N VAL A 153 -0.17 16.03 0.58
CA VAL A 153 -0.45 16.77 -0.65
C VAL A 153 0.88 17.31 -1.18
N LYS A 154 1.22 17.02 -2.43
CA LYS A 154 2.43 17.57 -3.06
C LYS A 154 2.14 19.00 -3.50
N LEU A 155 2.90 19.96 -2.98
CA LEU A 155 2.82 21.36 -3.41
C LEU A 155 3.90 21.72 -4.45
N GLY A 156 5.02 20.98 -4.45
CA GLY A 156 6.13 21.21 -5.37
C GLY A 156 7.27 20.21 -5.15
N GLU A 157 8.45 20.50 -5.69
CA GLU A 157 9.66 19.73 -5.40
C GLU A 157 10.01 19.85 -3.91
N ASN A 158 10.10 18.70 -3.23
CA ASN A 158 10.40 18.61 -1.80
C ASN A 158 9.48 19.43 -0.87
N GLN A 159 8.29 19.81 -1.35
CA GLN A 159 7.31 20.57 -0.57
C GLN A 159 5.99 19.80 -0.46
N TRP A 160 5.53 19.66 0.78
CA TRP A 160 4.38 18.84 1.15
C TRP A 160 3.48 19.58 2.12
N ASP A 161 2.18 19.38 1.96
CA ASP A 161 1.16 19.72 2.95
C ASP A 161 0.47 18.45 3.47
N THR A 162 -0.38 18.58 4.49
CA THR A 162 -1.12 17.47 5.09
C THR A 162 -2.57 17.84 5.39
N GLU A 163 -3.50 17.09 4.80
CA GLU A 163 -4.94 17.18 5.05
C GLU A 163 -5.34 16.50 6.37
N SER A 164 -5.05 17.17 7.47
CA SER A 164 -5.23 16.64 8.83
C SER A 164 -6.70 16.47 9.22
N GLU A 165 -7.63 17.16 8.56
CA GLU A 165 -9.08 17.05 8.77
C GLU A 165 -9.66 15.70 8.32
N ARG A 166 -8.92 14.95 7.49
CA ARG A 166 -9.28 13.59 7.06
C ARG A 166 -8.70 12.49 7.96
N LEU A 167 -7.89 12.87 8.95
CA LEU A 167 -7.33 11.97 9.96
C LEU A 167 -8.36 11.69 11.07
N LEU A 168 -8.64 10.42 11.29
CA LEU A 168 -9.62 9.95 12.27
C LEU A 168 -8.90 9.22 13.39
N LEU A 169 -8.69 9.90 14.52
CA LEU A 169 -7.98 9.36 15.67
C LEU A 169 -8.92 8.62 16.62
N MET A 170 -8.52 7.44 17.11
CA MET A 170 -9.35 6.57 17.95
C MET A 170 -9.84 7.22 19.25
N ASP A 171 -9.09 8.19 19.78
CA ASP A 171 -9.44 8.96 20.97
C ASP A 171 -10.46 10.09 20.71
N ARG A 172 -10.84 10.32 19.45
CA ARG A 172 -11.80 11.35 19.05
C ARG A 172 -13.15 10.75 18.68
N LYS A 173 -14.20 11.53 18.92
CA LYS A 173 -15.59 11.16 18.60
C LYS A 173 -15.77 10.76 17.13
N ASP A 174 -15.01 11.39 16.24
CA ASP A 174 -15.13 11.18 14.80
C ASP A 174 -14.63 9.80 14.36
N PHE A 175 -13.85 9.08 15.17
CA PHE A 175 -13.45 7.71 14.85
C PHE A 175 -14.64 6.78 14.69
N ASN A 176 -15.71 7.00 15.46
CA ASN A 176 -16.92 6.21 15.37
C ASN A 176 -17.61 6.33 13.99
N SER A 177 -17.30 7.37 13.20
CA SER A 177 -17.82 7.46 11.83
C SER A 177 -17.24 6.39 10.91
N LEU A 178 -16.11 5.76 11.26
CA LEU A 178 -15.56 4.66 10.48
C LEU A 178 -16.43 3.40 10.52
N GLY A 179 -17.27 3.22 11.55
CA GLY A 179 -18.12 2.04 11.69
C GLY A 179 -17.36 0.76 12.04
N VAL A 180 -16.18 0.88 12.65
CA VAL A 180 -15.32 -0.25 13.04
C VAL A 180 -15.69 -0.72 14.45
N GLY A 181 -16.00 -2.00 14.60
CA GLY A 181 -16.26 -2.64 15.89
C GLY A 181 -15.02 -3.26 16.51
N LEU A 182 -15.21 -3.90 17.66
CA LEU A 182 -14.15 -4.64 18.34
C LEU A 182 -13.63 -5.80 17.49
N ASP A 183 -14.52 -6.49 16.78
CA ASP A 183 -14.16 -7.64 15.95
C ASP A 183 -13.24 -7.24 14.79
N GLU A 184 -13.51 -6.12 14.12
CA GLU A 184 -12.63 -5.58 13.09
C GLU A 184 -11.28 -5.11 13.65
N LEU A 185 -11.26 -4.55 14.87
CA LEU A 185 -10.00 -4.16 15.54
C LEU A 185 -9.16 -5.38 15.91
N ILE A 186 -9.79 -6.46 16.38
CA ILE A 186 -9.12 -7.74 16.64
C ILE A 186 -8.57 -8.32 15.33
N ALA A 187 -9.38 -8.33 14.27
CA ALA A 187 -8.95 -8.80 12.96
C ALA A 187 -7.77 -7.97 12.43
N ALA A 188 -7.81 -6.64 12.55
CA ALA A 188 -6.72 -5.75 12.17
C ALA A 188 -5.44 -6.07 12.97
N PHE A 189 -5.55 -6.27 14.28
CA PHE A 189 -4.41 -6.66 15.12
C PHE A 189 -3.78 -7.99 14.68
N ILE A 190 -4.61 -9.01 14.39
CA ILE A 190 -4.15 -10.31 13.91
C ILE A 190 -3.47 -10.18 12.54
N GLN A 191 -4.10 -9.48 11.59
CA GLN A 191 -3.55 -9.24 10.25
C GLN A 191 -2.20 -8.50 10.31
N THR A 192 -2.09 -7.44 11.12
CA THR A 192 -0.85 -6.70 11.32
C THR A 192 0.23 -7.58 11.94
N SER A 193 -0.10 -8.37 12.98
CA SER A 193 0.87 -9.26 13.64
C SER A 193 1.40 -10.33 12.68
N MET A 194 0.53 -10.95 11.87
CA MET A 194 0.93 -11.91 10.85
C MET A 194 1.80 -11.26 9.77
N ALA A 195 1.46 -10.05 9.32
CA ALA A 195 2.25 -9.31 8.34
C ALA A 195 3.66 -8.99 8.85
N ILE A 196 3.79 -8.55 10.11
CA ILE A 196 5.09 -8.32 10.75
C ILE A 196 5.94 -9.60 10.73
N VAL A 197 5.38 -10.74 11.17
CA VAL A 197 6.10 -12.03 11.17
C VAL A 197 6.51 -12.45 9.75
N ALA A 198 5.64 -12.25 8.76
CA ALA A 198 5.94 -12.60 7.37
C ALA A 198 7.08 -11.75 6.79
N VAL A 199 7.06 -10.44 7.03
CA VAL A 199 8.13 -9.52 6.60
C VAL A 199 9.44 -9.84 7.30
N ASP A 200 9.42 -10.06 8.62
CA ASP A 200 10.62 -10.37 9.41
C ASP A 200 11.29 -11.68 8.97
N LYS A 201 10.48 -12.71 8.69
CA LYS A 201 10.98 -13.98 8.15
C LYS A 201 11.60 -13.82 6.76
N MET A 202 10.96 -13.05 5.89
CA MET A 202 11.51 -12.74 4.56
C MET A 202 12.84 -11.99 4.70
N ALA A 203 12.88 -10.93 5.51
CA ALA A 203 14.08 -10.15 5.75
C ALA A 203 15.21 -11.02 6.31
N THR A 204 14.94 -11.83 7.33
CA THR A 204 15.92 -12.77 7.92
C THR A 204 16.51 -13.73 6.88
N SER A 205 15.69 -14.21 5.93
CA SER A 205 16.16 -15.12 4.88
C SER A 205 17.22 -14.50 3.94
N LEU A 206 17.23 -13.16 3.84
CA LEU A 206 18.16 -12.38 3.04
C LEU A 206 19.51 -12.17 3.73
N PHE A 207 19.70 -12.63 4.97
CA PHE A 207 20.96 -12.54 5.68
C PHE A 207 21.61 -13.91 5.89
N THR A 208 22.94 -13.91 5.96
CA THR A 208 23.70 -15.08 6.43
C THR A 208 23.72 -15.13 7.95
N GLN A 209 24.09 -16.28 8.52
CA GLN A 209 24.32 -16.42 9.97
C GLN A 209 25.37 -15.46 10.52
N LYS A 210 26.26 -14.93 9.67
CA LYS A 210 27.28 -13.92 10.03
C LYS A 210 26.79 -12.48 9.84
N GLY A 211 25.49 -12.25 9.64
CA GLY A 211 24.91 -10.92 9.46
C GLY A 211 25.20 -10.26 8.11
N ARG A 212 25.77 -10.97 7.13
CA ARG A 212 26.00 -10.42 5.78
C ARG A 212 24.74 -10.50 4.92
N PHE A 213 24.37 -9.38 4.30
CA PHE A 213 23.27 -9.30 3.34
C PHE A 213 23.57 -10.09 2.07
N ARG A 214 22.58 -10.82 1.56
CA ARG A 214 22.68 -11.67 0.38
C ARG A 214 22.10 -10.94 -0.83
N MET A 215 22.89 -10.03 -1.43
CA MET A 215 22.46 -9.26 -2.60
C MET A 215 21.95 -10.14 -3.76
N LYS A 216 22.60 -11.28 -4.01
CA LYS A 216 22.13 -12.24 -5.03
C LYS A 216 20.75 -12.82 -4.73
N ALA A 217 20.45 -13.09 -3.46
CA ALA A 217 19.13 -13.57 -3.05
C ALA A 217 18.09 -12.44 -3.16
N PHE A 218 18.45 -11.21 -2.79
CA PHE A 218 17.59 -10.04 -2.98
C PHE A 218 17.25 -9.80 -4.46
N ARG A 219 18.24 -9.82 -5.35
CA ARG A 219 18.03 -9.74 -6.81
C ARG A 219 17.12 -10.85 -7.35
N SER A 220 17.07 -12.02 -6.70
CA SER A 220 16.17 -13.11 -7.13
C SER A 220 14.71 -12.90 -6.76
N ILE A 221 14.42 -12.01 -5.79
CA ILE A 221 13.06 -11.68 -5.36
C ILE A 221 12.61 -10.28 -5.79
N ASN A 222 13.55 -9.44 -6.27
CA ASN A 222 13.30 -8.09 -6.73
C ASN A 222 14.09 -7.85 -8.03
N ALA A 223 13.37 -7.75 -9.14
CA ALA A 223 13.94 -7.65 -10.48
C ALA A 223 13.98 -6.20 -11.03
N ASP A 224 13.90 -5.19 -10.15
CA ASP A 224 13.96 -3.78 -10.54
C ASP A 224 15.40 -3.28 -10.55
N GLU A 225 16.06 -3.36 -11.71
CA GLU A 225 17.48 -3.00 -11.86
C GLU A 225 17.82 -1.57 -11.40
N PRO A 226 17.01 -0.53 -11.70
CA PRO A 226 17.20 0.80 -11.12
C PRO A 226 17.36 0.81 -9.60
N LEU A 227 16.48 0.12 -8.86
CA LEU A 227 16.60 0.03 -7.40
C LEU A 227 17.89 -0.70 -7.00
N ILE A 228 18.23 -1.79 -7.69
CA ILE A 228 19.45 -2.51 -7.33
C ILE A 228 20.69 -1.65 -7.56
N HIS A 229 20.70 -0.86 -8.63
CA HIS A 229 21.76 0.09 -8.92
C HIS A 229 21.88 1.18 -7.85
N GLU A 230 20.76 1.72 -7.37
CA GLU A 230 20.72 2.68 -6.25
C GLU A 230 21.36 2.07 -4.99
N ILE A 231 20.96 0.83 -4.63
CA ILE A 231 21.50 0.14 -3.45
C ILE A 231 23.00 -0.13 -3.60
N GLU A 232 23.45 -0.60 -4.76
CA GLU A 232 24.87 -0.88 -5.01
C GLU A 232 25.73 0.38 -5.00
N THR A 233 25.20 1.50 -5.50
CA THR A 233 25.89 2.79 -5.51
C THR A 233 26.00 3.36 -4.09
N GLY A 234 24.90 3.40 -3.33
CA GLY A 234 24.92 3.88 -1.94
C GLY A 234 25.88 3.09 -1.03
N ASN A 235 25.99 1.77 -1.24
CA ASN A 235 26.95 0.94 -0.49
C ASN A 235 28.42 1.25 -0.82
N ARG A 236 28.74 1.73 -2.03
CA ARG A 236 30.12 2.09 -2.39
C ARG A 236 30.55 3.37 -1.70
N ASP A 237 29.66 4.35 -1.65
CA ASP A 237 29.95 5.66 -1.08
C ASP A 237 30.26 5.57 0.43
N GLU A 238 29.55 4.70 1.18
CA GLU A 238 29.85 4.40 2.59
C GLU A 238 31.23 3.73 2.80
N ALA A 239 31.65 2.86 1.88
CA ALA A 239 32.95 2.17 1.96
C ALA A 239 34.14 3.12 1.70
N THR A 240 33.95 4.15 0.87
CA THR A 240 34.93 5.22 0.67
C THR A 240 34.98 6.19 1.86
N CYS A 241 33.82 6.56 2.42
CA CYS A 241 33.75 7.49 3.56
C CYS A 241 34.39 6.90 4.84
N SER A 242 34.19 5.60 5.07
CA SER A 242 34.81 4.89 6.20
C SER A 242 36.32 4.63 6.05
N GLN A 243 36.90 4.78 4.85
CA GLN A 243 38.36 4.77 4.67
C GLN A 243 39.01 6.14 4.91
N GLU A 244 38.27 7.23 4.72
CA GLU A 244 38.77 8.58 4.98
C GLU A 244 38.73 8.93 6.48
N GLU A 245 37.74 8.43 7.24
CA GLU A 245 37.66 8.63 8.70
C GLU A 245 38.67 7.78 9.50
N GLY A 246 39.27 6.76 8.89
CA GLY A 246 40.30 5.92 9.52
C GLY A 246 41.74 6.40 9.31
N ALA A 247 41.93 7.53 8.62
CA ALA A 247 43.24 8.06 8.21
C ALA A 247 43.64 9.35 8.94
N SER A 248 43.00 9.69 10.07
CA SER A 248 43.36 10.81 10.95
C SER A 248 43.98 10.36 12.27
#